data_AF-X1UQ63-F1
#
_entry.id   AF-X1UQ63-F1
#
_cell.length_a   1.000
_cell.length_b   1.000
_cell.length_c   1.000
_cell.angle_alpha   90.00
_cell.angle_beta   90.00
_cell.angle_gamma   90.00
#
_symmetry.space_group_name_H-M   'P 1'
#
loop_
_entity.id
_entity.type
_entity.pdbx_description
1 polymer ?
#
loop_
_entity_poly.entity_id
_entity_poly.type
_entity_poly.pdbx_seq_one_letter_code
_entity_poly.pdbx_strand_id
1 'polypeptide(L)'
;LYLEKINPDNPDEYWFNGQWRKMNLRKEVIQIKGGDEVEKELKFTHRGPVISGFKELTEAISIRWIGNDNSNELRTMYLLNRARNWDEFKNAIKTFISISQNFVYADVYGNIGLYLF
;
A
#
# COMPACT_ATOMS: atom_id res chain seq x y z
N LEU A 1 8.69 -4.40 3.27
CA LEU A 1 8.31 -5.52 4.16
C LEU A 1 9.13 -5.41 5.44
N TYR A 2 8.60 -5.87 6.57
CA TYR A 2 9.28 -5.86 7.85
C TYR A 2 9.12 -7.22 8.52
N LEU A 3 10.22 -7.75 9.05
CA LEU A 3 10.21 -8.93 9.90
C LEU A 3 9.87 -8.48 11.33
N GLU A 4 8.75 -8.97 11.86
CA GLU A 4 8.27 -8.62 13.19
C GLU A 4 8.69 -9.70 14.19
N LYS A 5 9.23 -9.28 15.34
CA LYS A 5 9.48 -10.19 16.46
C LYS A 5 8.19 -10.30 17.27
N ILE A 6 7.65 -11.52 17.38
CA ILE A 6 6.42 -11.81 18.13
C ILE A 6 6.74 -12.12 19.58
N ASN A 7 5.84 -11.72 20.50
CA ASN A 7 5.95 -12.07 21.90
C ASN A 7 5.71 -13.59 22.06
N PRO A 8 6.67 -14.36 22.61
CA PRO A 8 6.50 -15.81 22.78
C PRO A 8 5.35 -16.17 23.73
N ASP A 9 5.01 -15.28 24.66
CA ASP A 9 3.93 -15.49 25.63
C ASP A 9 2.57 -14.99 25.11
N ASN A 10 2.56 -14.12 24.10
CA ASN A 10 1.34 -13.56 23.52
C ASN A 10 1.48 -13.30 22.01
N PRO A 11 0.92 -14.15 21.14
CA PRO A 11 1.08 -14.03 19.68
C PRO A 11 0.43 -12.80 19.06
N ASP A 12 -0.35 -12.03 19.81
CA ASP A 12 -0.99 -10.78 19.36
C ASP A 12 -0.16 -9.54 19.70
N GLU A 13 1.07 -9.72 20.16
CA GLU A 13 2.02 -8.64 20.45
C GLU A 13 3.29 -8.76 19.61
N TYR A 14 3.84 -7.61 19.25
CA TYR A 14 5.09 -7.49 18.50
C TYR A 14 6.05 -6.51 19.19
N TRP A 15 7.34 -6.76 19.05
CA TRP A 15 8.38 -5.92 19.65
C TRP A 15 8.59 -4.65 18.80
N PHE A 16 8.47 -3.49 19.43
CA PHE A 16 8.76 -2.22 18.75
C PHE A 16 9.28 -1.17 19.73
N ASN A 17 10.42 -0.55 19.40
CA ASN A 17 11.08 0.50 20.21
C ASN A 17 11.23 0.12 21.69
N GLY A 18 11.74 -1.09 21.96
CA GLY A 18 12.07 -1.53 23.32
C GLY A 18 10.89 -2.02 24.16
N GLN A 19 9.71 -2.19 23.57
CA GLN A 19 8.51 -2.64 24.28
C GLN A 19 7.65 -3.57 23.40
N TRP A 20 6.90 -4.46 24.05
CA TRP A 20 5.85 -5.24 23.41
C TRP A 20 4.64 -4.33 23.13
N ARG A 21 4.14 -4.34 21.91
CA ARG A 21 2.94 -3.60 21.49
C ARG A 21 1.90 -4.55 20.95
N LYS A 22 0.64 -4.32 21.32
CA LYS A 22 -0.48 -5.07 20.78
C LYS A 22 -0.67 -4.76 19.29
N MET A 23 -0.96 -5.80 18.53
CA MET A 23 -1.48 -5.69 17.18
C MET A 23 -2.92 -5.18 17.22
N ASN A 24 -3.33 -4.49 16.17
CA ASN A 24 -4.75 -4.25 15.93
C ASN A 24 -5.32 -5.49 15.24
N LEU A 25 -6.30 -6.13 15.90
CA LEU A 25 -7.00 -7.29 15.38
C LEU A 25 -8.32 -6.82 14.76
N ARG A 26 -8.59 -7.25 13.53
CA ARG A 26 -9.85 -6.97 12.84
C ARG A 26 -10.45 -8.27 12.34
N LYS A 27 -11.70 -8.52 12.71
CA LYS A 27 -12.48 -9.63 12.16
C LYS A 27 -13.22 -9.17 10.91
N GLU A 28 -13.04 -9.91 9.83
CA GLU A 28 -13.75 -9.74 8.57
C GLU A 28 -14.67 -10.94 8.36
N VAL A 29 -15.91 -10.69 7.96
CA VAL A 29 -16.90 -11.73 7.63
C VAL A 29 -17.13 -11.69 6.12
N ILE A 30 -16.79 -12.78 5.45
CA ILE A 30 -16.92 -12.93 4.01
C ILE A 30 -18.14 -13.78 3.72
N GLN A 31 -19.13 -13.17 3.08
CA GLN A 31 -20.38 -13.81 2.69
C GLN A 31 -20.16 -14.68 1.45
N ILE A 32 -20.52 -15.97 1.52
CA ILE A 32 -20.46 -16.89 0.39
C ILE A 32 -21.85 -17.01 -0.23
N LYS A 33 -21.89 -16.94 -1.56
CA LYS A 33 -23.12 -17.22 -2.32
C LYS A 33 -23.61 -18.63 -1.98
N GLY A 34 -24.79 -18.73 -1.36
CA GLY A 34 -25.34 -20.00 -0.88
C GLY A 34 -25.64 -20.02 0.62
N GLY A 35 -25.17 -19.02 1.37
CA GLY A 35 -25.54 -18.79 2.77
C GLY A 35 -24.45 -19.14 3.78
N ASP A 36 -23.32 -19.67 3.34
CA ASP A 36 -22.15 -19.89 4.21
C ASP A 36 -21.40 -18.56 4.46
N GLU A 37 -20.73 -18.48 5.60
CA GLU A 37 -19.87 -17.35 5.96
C GLU A 37 -18.46 -17.85 6.31
N VAL A 38 -17.45 -17.07 5.95
CA VAL A 38 -16.07 -17.29 6.36
C VAL A 38 -15.61 -16.11 7.20
N GLU A 39 -15.31 -16.39 8.46
CA GLU A 39 -14.65 -15.42 9.34
C GLU A 39 -13.13 -15.47 9.14
N LYS A 40 -12.51 -14.30 9.00
CA LYS A 40 -11.05 -14.15 8.98
C LYS A 40 -10.61 -13.07 9.96
N GLU A 41 -9.70 -13.43 10.86
CA GLU A 41 -9.01 -12.45 11.68
C GLU A 41 -7.77 -11.92 10.95
N LEU A 42 -7.70 -10.60 10.83
CA LEU A 42 -6.60 -9.85 10.25
C LEU A 42 -5.81 -9.16 11.38
N LYS A 43 -4.48 -9.23 11.31
CA LYS A 43 -3.60 -8.59 12.28
C LYS A 43 -2.83 -7.44 11.64
N PHE A 44 -2.76 -6.31 12.34
CA PHE A 44 -2.06 -5.12 11.87
C PHE A 44 -1.06 -4.63 12.91
N THR A 45 0.15 -4.30 12.45
CA THR A 45 1.12 -3.51 13.21
C THR A 45 0.92 -2.02 12.87
N HIS A 46 1.71 -1.14 13.49
CA HIS A 46 1.75 0.28 13.10
C HIS A 46 2.22 0.50 11.64
N ARG A 47 2.85 -0.50 11.01
CA ARG A 47 3.35 -0.42 9.64
C ARG A 47 2.30 -0.88 8.62
N GLY A 48 1.30 -1.64 9.05
CA GLY A 48 0.28 -2.23 8.19
C GLY A 48 0.02 -3.71 8.50
N PRO A 49 -0.67 -4.42 7.59
CA PRO A 49 -1.10 -5.79 7.82
C PRO A 49 0.05 -6.78 7.91
N VAL A 50 -0.12 -7.81 8.73
CA VAL A 50 0.74 -9.00 8.77
C VAL A 50 0.29 -9.97 7.68
N ILE A 51 1.20 -10.33 6.77
CA ILE A 51 0.88 -11.10 5.56
C ILE A 51 1.23 -12.60 5.66
N SER A 52 1.88 -13.02 6.74
CA SER A 52 2.39 -14.39 6.90
C SER A 52 1.30 -15.46 6.83
N GLY A 53 0.11 -15.16 7.38
CA GLY A 53 -1.04 -16.06 7.34
C GLY A 53 -1.66 -16.26 5.94
N PHE A 54 -1.25 -15.47 4.95
CA PHE A 54 -1.67 -15.63 3.55
C PHE A 54 -0.66 -16.44 2.72
N LYS A 55 0.57 -16.62 3.21
CA LYS A 55 1.66 -17.31 2.49
C LYS A 55 2.23 -18.52 3.26
N GLU A 56 1.58 -18.95 4.34
CA GLU A 56 2.04 -20.03 5.22
C GLU A 56 3.49 -19.87 5.69
N LEU A 57 3.88 -18.63 6.02
CA LEU A 57 5.24 -18.32 6.48
C LEU A 57 5.35 -18.53 7.99
N THR A 58 6.47 -19.10 8.43
CA THR A 58 6.79 -19.29 9.85
C THR A 58 7.05 -17.97 10.57
N GLU A 59 7.62 -17.00 9.88
CA GLU A 59 7.94 -15.68 10.39
C GLU A 59 6.76 -14.73 10.27
N ALA A 60 6.58 -13.83 11.24
CA ALA A 60 5.63 -12.72 11.11
C ALA A 60 6.22 -11.60 10.24
N ILE A 61 5.60 -11.33 9.10
CA ILE A 61 6.02 -10.31 8.13
C ILE A 61 4.89 -9.30 7.99
N SER A 62 5.18 -8.02 8.26
CA SER A 62 4.26 -6.91 7.98
C SER A 62 4.63 -6.17 6.70
N ILE A 63 3.63 -5.55 6.06
CA ILE A 63 3.83 -4.71 4.88
C ILE A 63 3.39 -3.27 5.15
N ARG A 64 4.31 -2.32 4.94
CA ARG A 64 3.98 -0.92 4.68
C ARG A 64 3.88 -0.74 3.17
N TRP A 65 2.68 -0.45 2.69
CA TRP A 65 2.44 -0.20 1.27
C TRP A 65 1.83 1.19 1.09
N ILE A 66 2.45 1.99 0.24
CA ILE A 66 2.00 3.36 -0.06
C ILE A 66 0.60 3.39 -0.67
N GLY A 67 0.17 2.32 -1.37
CA GLY A 67 -1.18 2.26 -1.90
C GLY A 67 -2.28 2.07 -0.87
N ASN A 68 -1.92 1.79 0.39
CA ASN A 68 -2.86 1.84 1.52
C ASN A 68 -2.94 3.25 2.15
N ASP A 69 -2.11 4.20 1.72
CA ASP A 69 -2.22 5.59 2.13
C ASP A 69 -3.16 6.37 1.19
N ASN A 70 -3.67 7.49 1.70
CA ASN A 70 -4.47 8.40 0.89
C ASN A 70 -3.65 8.90 -0.31
N SER A 71 -4.22 8.74 -1.49
CA SER A 71 -3.63 9.12 -2.77
C SER A 71 -4.70 9.71 -3.69
N ASN A 72 -4.28 10.43 -4.73
CA ASN A 72 -5.21 11.13 -5.63
C ASN A 72 -4.78 11.02 -7.09
N GLU A 73 -4.78 9.79 -7.58
CA GLU A 73 -4.47 9.43 -8.96
C GLU A 73 -5.46 10.05 -9.93
N LEU A 74 -6.73 10.22 -9.53
CA LEU A 74 -7.75 10.86 -10.36
C LEU A 74 -7.38 12.31 -10.67
N ARG A 75 -6.85 13.06 -9.69
CA ARG A 75 -6.32 14.41 -9.92
C ARG A 75 -5.15 14.39 -10.91
N THR A 76 -4.24 13.44 -10.78
CA THR A 76 -3.13 13.27 -11.74
C THR A 76 -3.68 13.12 -13.15
N MET A 77 -4.60 12.18 -13.36
CA MET A 77 -5.18 11.92 -14.68
C MET A 77 -5.93 13.14 -15.23
N TYR A 78 -6.67 13.84 -14.38
CA TYR A 78 -7.38 15.06 -14.75
C TYR A 78 -6.43 16.16 -15.26
N LEU A 79 -5.31 16.36 -14.57
CA LEU A 79 -4.29 17.37 -14.90
C LEU A 79 -3.46 16.95 -16.12
N LEU A 80 -3.06 15.68 -16.21
CA LEU A 80 -2.35 15.14 -17.37
C LEU A 80 -3.14 15.34 -18.68
N ASN A 81 -4.44 15.06 -18.65
CA ASN A 81 -5.33 15.26 -19.80
C ASN A 81 -5.48 16.74 -20.23
N ARG A 82 -4.97 17.68 -19.44
CA ARG A 82 -5.03 19.12 -19.70
C ARG A 82 -3.66 19.78 -19.83
N ALA A 83 -2.58 19.02 -19.61
CA ALA A 83 -1.23 19.54 -19.62
C ALA A 83 -0.85 19.97 -21.05
N ARG A 84 -0.31 21.18 -21.18
CA ARG A 84 0.05 21.78 -22.47
C ARG A 84 1.55 21.80 -22.74
N ASN A 85 2.35 21.52 -21.73
CA ASN A 85 3.81 21.62 -21.77
C ASN A 85 4.44 20.72 -20.70
N TRP A 86 5.76 20.59 -20.77
CA TRP A 86 6.57 19.76 -19.88
C TRP A 86 6.39 20.10 -18.38
N ASP A 87 6.26 21.38 -18.04
CA ASP A 87 6.14 21.79 -16.64
C ASP A 87 4.77 21.43 -16.05
N GLU A 88 3.69 21.60 -16.80
CA GLU A 88 2.36 21.13 -16.42
C GLU A 88 2.30 19.60 -16.28
N PHE A 89 2.95 18.87 -17.19
CA PHE A 89 3.09 17.42 -17.12
C PHE A 89 3.80 16.98 -15.82
N LYS A 90 4.97 17.55 -15.52
CA LYS A 90 5.70 17.26 -14.27
C LYS A 90 4.88 17.59 -13.03
N ASN A 91 4.15 18.70 -13.04
CA ASN A 91 3.32 19.10 -11.90
C ASN A 91 2.14 18.15 -11.70
N ALA A 92 1.55 17.63 -12.77
CA ALA A 92 0.51 16.62 -12.68
C ALA A 92 1.04 15.31 -12.07
N ILE A 93 2.18 14.80 -12.54
CA ILE A 93 2.69 13.48 -12.11
C ILE A 93 3.14 13.45 -10.65
N LYS A 94 3.54 14.57 -10.07
CA LYS A 94 3.84 14.65 -8.63
C LYS A 94 2.69 14.21 -7.73
N THR A 95 1.45 14.19 -8.23
CA THR A 95 0.29 13.71 -7.45
C THR A 95 -0.01 12.21 -7.63
N PHE A 96 0.77 11.49 -8.43
CA PHE A 96 0.62 10.06 -8.69
C PHE A 96 1.57 9.25 -7.81
N ILE A 97 1.06 8.73 -6.69
CA ILE A 97 1.93 8.23 -5.59
C ILE A 97 1.64 6.79 -5.17
N SER A 98 0.48 6.22 -5.52
CA SER A 98 0.10 4.88 -5.07
C SER A 98 0.49 3.78 -6.05
N ILE A 99 0.38 4.07 -7.35
CA ILE A 99 0.48 3.07 -8.42
C ILE A 99 1.87 3.15 -9.05
N SER A 100 2.57 2.01 -9.06
CA SER A 100 3.86 1.88 -9.73
C SER A 100 3.70 1.83 -11.25
N GLN A 101 3.79 2.98 -11.91
CA GLN A 101 3.77 3.13 -13.37
C GLN A 101 4.80 4.17 -13.82
N ASN A 102 5.45 3.88 -14.94
CA ASN A 102 6.30 4.85 -15.63
C ASN A 102 5.44 5.71 -16.57
N PHE A 103 5.83 6.98 -16.75
CA PHE A 103 5.17 7.90 -17.68
C PHE A 103 6.14 8.38 -18.74
N VAL A 104 5.76 8.27 -20.00
CA VAL A 104 6.52 8.77 -21.15
C VAL A 104 5.85 10.03 -21.67
N TYR A 105 6.65 11.05 -22.02
CA TYR A 105 6.18 12.33 -22.55
C TYR A 105 6.91 12.67 -23.85
N ALA A 106 6.18 13.26 -24.79
CA ALA A 106 6.74 13.93 -25.97
C ALA A 106 5.87 15.14 -26.35
N ASP A 107 6.47 16.22 -26.84
CA ASP A 107 5.74 17.40 -27.34
C ASP A 107 6.31 17.99 -28.64
N VAL A 108 5.58 18.98 -29.19
CA VAL A 108 5.93 19.67 -30.44
C VAL A 108 7.15 20.60 -30.33
N TYR A 109 7.63 20.87 -29.11
CA TYR A 109 8.84 21.65 -28.85
C TYR A 109 10.09 20.76 -28.77
N GLY A 110 9.94 19.46 -29.00
CA GLY A 110 11.05 18.50 -29.00
C GLY A 110 11.41 17.99 -27.61
N ASN A 111 10.60 18.23 -26.58
CA ASN A 111 10.82 17.63 -25.27
C ASN A 111 10.45 16.15 -25.35
N ILE A 112 11.32 15.26 -24.89
CA ILE A 112 11.07 13.82 -24.74
C ILE A 112 11.57 13.41 -23.36
N GLY A 113 10.72 12.75 -22.57
CA GLY A 113 11.03 12.44 -21.19
C GLY A 113 10.43 11.13 -20.71
N LEU A 114 11.12 10.50 -19.76
CA LEU A 114 10.64 9.37 -18.97
C LEU A 114 10.61 9.80 -17.51
N TYR A 115 9.43 9.75 -16.91
CA TYR A 115 9.25 9.93 -15.47
C TYR A 115 9.11 8.55 -14.82
N LEU A 116 10.03 8.24 -13.90
CA LEU A 116 10.06 7.00 -13.15
C LEU A 116 9.38 7.18 -11.80
N PHE A 117 8.67 6.15 -11.37
CA PHE A 117 8.08 6.05 -10.04
C PHE A 117 9.12 5.67 -8.98
#